data_AF-A0A381YML4-F1
#
_entry.id   AF-A0A381YML4-F1
#
_cell.length_a   1.000
_cell.length_b   1.000
_cell.length_c   1.000
_cell.angle_alpha   90.00
_cell.angle_beta   90.00
_cell.angle_gamma   90.00
#
_symmetry.space_group_name_H-M   'P 1'
#
loop_
_entity.id
_entity.type
_entity.pdbx_description
1 polymer ?
#
loop_
_entity_poly.entity_id
_entity_poly.type
_entity_poly.pdbx_seq_one_letter_code
_entity_poly.pdbx_strand_id
1 'polypeptide(L)'
;MAVKQRLLYLSTQSTDPRSPAISQALHDPVKGTIVEIDPTLGSLDYESVHDAICDGWRVVHFPDQRGALTDSDVEVIGFQFILEKMEQFDD
;
A
#
# COMPACT_ATOMS: atom_id res chain seq x y z
N MET A 1 -17.75 -16.39 7.91
CA MET A 1 -16.53 -15.57 8.02
C MET A 1 -15.26 -16.43 7.97
N ALA A 2 -14.35 -16.13 7.04
CA ALA A 2 -13.04 -16.77 6.92
C ALA A 2 -11.93 -15.73 7.11
N VAL A 3 -10.79 -16.14 7.67
CA VAL A 3 -9.61 -15.28 7.77
C VAL A 3 -8.93 -15.24 6.40
N LYS A 4 -8.83 -14.05 5.81
CA LYS A 4 -8.26 -13.84 4.48
C LYS A 4 -7.21 -12.74 4.50
N GLN A 5 -6.34 -12.76 3.49
CA GLN A 5 -5.28 -11.79 3.32
C GLN A 5 -5.83 -10.57 2.57
N ARG A 6 -5.80 -9.41 3.22
CA ARG A 6 -6.03 -8.09 2.61
C ARG A 6 -4.69 -7.50 2.20
N LEU A 7 -4.61 -6.86 1.05
CA LEU A 7 -3.39 -6.20 0.58
C LEU A 7 -3.55 -4.68 0.54
N LEU A 8 -2.51 -3.98 0.95
CA LEU A 8 -2.38 -2.52 0.84
C LEU A 8 -1.10 -2.20 0.08
N TYR A 9 -1.25 -1.51 -1.03
CA TYR A 9 -0.15 -0.92 -1.78
C TYR A 9 -0.04 0.53 -1.33
N LEU A 10 1.10 0.90 -0.74
CA LEU A 10 1.32 2.25 -0.22
C LEU A 10 2.56 2.84 -0.88
N SER A 11 2.38 3.91 -1.65
CA SER A 11 3.47 4.62 -2.33
C SER A 11 3.90 5.81 -1.48
N THR A 12 5.20 6.00 -1.32
CA THR A 12 5.79 7.03 -0.45
C THR A 12 6.87 7.84 -1.15
N GLN A 13 7.25 8.98 -0.55
CA GLN A 13 8.28 9.87 -1.10
C GLN A 13 9.73 9.32 -1.02
N SER A 14 9.99 8.31 -0.17
CA SER A 14 11.32 7.72 0.01
C SER A 14 11.23 6.26 0.49
N THR A 15 12.35 5.56 0.60
CA THR A 15 12.36 4.19 1.18
C THR A 15 12.20 4.16 2.71
N ASP A 16 12.09 5.31 3.38
CA ASP A 16 11.85 5.36 4.83
C ASP A 16 10.36 5.03 5.13
N PRO A 17 10.04 4.05 5.98
CA PRO A 17 8.66 3.77 6.39
C PRO A 17 7.92 4.96 7.04
N ARG A 18 8.62 5.97 7.55
CA ARG A 18 8.03 7.22 8.07
C ARG A 18 7.86 8.31 7.01
N SER A 19 8.30 8.04 5.79
CA SER A 19 8.13 8.97 4.67
C SER A 19 6.63 9.21 4.41
N PRO A 20 6.24 10.45 4.06
CA PRO A 20 4.85 10.74 3.71
C PRO A 20 4.35 9.83 2.58
N ALA A 21 3.16 9.27 2.78
CA ALA A 21 2.42 8.54 1.78
C ALA A 21 1.86 9.50 0.71
N ILE A 22 1.92 9.05 -0.54
CA ILE A 22 1.49 9.80 -1.72
C ILE A 22 0.19 9.21 -2.26
N SER A 23 0.09 7.88 -2.24
CA SER A 23 -1.07 7.16 -2.75
C SER A 23 -1.20 5.81 -2.07
N GLN A 24 -2.43 5.30 -2.07
CA GLN A 24 -2.75 3.98 -1.55
C GLN A 24 -3.67 3.23 -2.51
N ALA A 25 -3.59 1.90 -2.52
CA ALA A 25 -4.57 1.02 -3.14
C ALA A 25 -4.84 -0.17 -2.23
N LEU A 26 -6.11 -0.38 -1.89
CA LEU A 26 -6.56 -1.39 -0.95
C LEU A 26 -7.28 -2.50 -1.73
N HIS A 27 -6.85 -3.74 -1.52
CA HIS A 27 -7.39 -4.91 -2.21
C HIS A 27 -8.03 -5.85 -1.21
N ASP A 28 -9.36 -5.88 -1.22
CA ASP A 28 -10.15 -6.79 -0.40
C ASP A 28 -10.21 -8.18 -1.05
N PRO A 29 -10.08 -9.26 -0.27
CA PRO A 29 -10.13 -10.64 -0.76
C PRO A 29 -11.57 -11.13 -0.97
N VAL A 30 -12.39 -10.32 -1.64
CA VAL A 30 -13.80 -10.59 -1.95
C VAL A 30 -13.98 -10.62 -3.47
N LYS A 31 -14.68 -11.62 -3.99
CA LYS A 31 -14.81 -11.78 -5.44
C LYS A 31 -15.66 -10.65 -6.03
N GLY A 32 -15.13 -9.96 -7.04
CA GLY A 32 -15.86 -8.91 -7.76
C GLY A 32 -15.80 -7.53 -7.12
N THR A 33 -15.03 -7.35 -6.03
CA THR A 33 -14.70 -6.01 -5.55
C THR A 33 -13.81 -5.31 -6.55
N ILE A 34 -14.16 -4.06 -6.85
CA ILE A 34 -13.35 -3.16 -7.66
C ILE A 34 -12.54 -2.33 -6.68
N VAL A 35 -11.24 -2.18 -6.96
CA VAL A 35 -10.42 -1.21 -6.24
C VAL A 35 -10.75 0.16 -6.81
N GLU A 36 -11.70 0.84 -6.17
CA GLU A 36 -12.00 2.23 -6.49
C GLU A 36 -11.06 3.14 -5.70
N ILE A 37 -10.34 4.00 -6.41
CA ILE A 37 -9.78 5.20 -5.81
C ILE A 37 -10.98 6.12 -5.59
N ASP A 38 -11.53 6.14 -4.38
CA ASP A 38 -12.65 7.03 -4.04
C ASP A 38 -12.17 8.50 -4.14
N PRO A 39 -12.63 9.27 -5.14
CA PRO A 39 -12.20 10.65 -5.33
C PRO A 39 -12.76 11.60 -4.24
N THR A 40 -13.64 11.10 -3.36
CA THR A 40 -14.22 11.85 -2.24
C THR A 40 -13.50 11.59 -0.92
N LEU A 41 -12.64 10.57 -0.83
CA LEU A 41 -11.71 10.41 0.28
C LEU A 41 -10.71 11.57 0.23
N GLY A 42 -10.91 12.58 1.07
CA GLY A 42 -10.05 13.77 1.14
C GLY A 42 -8.64 13.50 1.67
N SER A 43 -8.37 12.30 2.18
CA SER A 43 -7.09 11.89 2.76
C SER A 43 -6.87 10.39 2.59
N LEU A 44 -5.61 9.98 2.60
CA LEU A 44 -5.20 8.58 2.69
C LEU A 44 -5.58 8.00 4.06
N ASP A 45 -5.78 6.68 4.16
CA ASP A 45 -6.04 6.01 5.44
C ASP A 45 -4.83 6.06 6.37
N TYR A 46 -3.63 6.14 5.78
CA TYR A 46 -2.36 6.17 6.50
C TYR A 46 -1.45 7.27 5.93
N GLU A 47 -0.89 8.10 6.81
CA GLU A 47 0.06 9.16 6.43
C GLU A 47 1.46 8.59 6.13
N SER A 48 1.76 7.40 6.63
CA SER A 48 3.02 6.69 6.41
C SER A 48 2.86 5.17 6.51
N VAL A 49 3.85 4.42 6.02
CA VAL A 49 3.92 2.96 6.19
C VAL A 49 3.99 2.60 7.68
N HIS A 50 4.63 3.45 8.48
CA HIS A 50 4.71 3.28 9.92
C HIS A 50 3.32 3.29 10.59
N ASP A 51 2.42 4.16 10.15
CA ASP A 51 1.06 4.22 10.70
C ASP A 51 0.26 2.95 10.38
N ALA A 52 0.38 2.46 9.15
CA ALA A 52 -0.20 1.18 8.76
C ALA A 52 0.36 0.03 9.61
N ILE A 53 1.67 -0.01 9.85
CA ILE A 53 2.29 -1.02 10.71
C ILE A 53 1.73 -0.95 12.14
N CYS A 54 1.54 0.25 12.68
CA CYS A 54 0.94 0.46 14.01
C CYS A 54 -0.52 -0.05 14.08
N ASP A 55 -1.26 0.00 12.98
CA ASP A 55 -2.60 -0.57 12.83
C ASP A 55 -2.60 -2.11 12.59
N GLY A 56 -1.42 -2.73 12.59
CA GLY A 56 -1.26 -4.18 12.49
C GLY A 56 -1.03 -4.71 11.07
N TRP A 57 -0.76 -3.83 10.10
CA TRP A 57 -0.26 -4.25 8.80
C TRP A 57 1.16 -4.79 8.89
N ARG A 58 1.48 -5.80 8.06
CA ARG A 58 2.82 -6.38 7.93
C ARG A 58 3.38 -6.06 6.56
N VAL A 59 4.62 -5.60 6.49
CA VAL A 59 5.29 -5.37 5.20
C VAL A 59 5.67 -6.72 4.58
N VAL A 60 5.18 -6.98 3.37
CA VAL A 60 5.53 -8.17 2.58
C VAL A 60 6.56 -7.86 1.48
N HIS A 61 6.64 -6.60 1.05
CA HIS A 61 7.61 -6.15 0.07
C HIS A 61 8.08 -4.72 0.36
N PHE A 62 9.40 -4.52 0.43
CA PHE A 62 10.04 -3.22 0.52
C PHE A 62 10.37 -2.69 -0.87
N PRO A 63 10.31 -1.36 -1.11
CA PRO A 63 10.66 -0.78 -2.40
C PRO A 63 12.11 -1.09 -2.79
N ASP A 64 12.36 -1.41 -4.06
CA ASP A 64 13.72 -1.64 -4.57
C ASP A 64 14.46 -0.30 -4.69
N GLN A 65 15.67 -0.23 -4.12
CA GLN A 65 16.53 0.95 -4.16
C GLN A 65 17.17 1.16 -5.54
N ARG A 66 17.15 0.15 -6.43
CA ARG A 66 17.92 0.14 -7.68
C ARG A 66 17.30 0.94 -8.83
N GLY A 67 16.01 1.30 -8.74
CA GLY A 67 15.32 2.05 -9.79
C GLY A 67 15.77 3.51 -9.96
N ALA A 68 16.44 4.10 -8.96
CA ALA A 68 16.87 5.50 -8.99
C ALA A 68 18.20 5.74 -9.74
N LEU A 69 18.86 4.69 -10.23
CA LEU A 69 20.24 4.74 -10.75
C LEU A 69 20.35 4.55 -12.27
N THR A 70 19.26 4.24 -12.97
CA THR A 70 19.28 4.00 -14.42
C THR A 70 18.35 4.96 -15.12
N ASP A 71 18.95 5.75 -16.01
CA ASP A 71 18.40 6.71 -16.96
C ASP A 71 17.46 6.02 -17.97
N SER A 72 16.41 5.36 -17.46
CA SER A 72 15.39 4.66 -18.23
C SER A 72 14.09 5.42 -18.06
N ASP A 73 13.39 5.64 -19.17
CA ASP A 73 12.07 6.29 -19.31
C ASP A 73 10.93 5.57 -18.54
N VAL A 74 11.26 4.75 -17.54
CA VAL A 74 10.31 4.13 -16.63
C VAL A 74 9.98 5.20 -15.59
N GLU A 75 8.82 5.84 -15.81
CA GLU A 75 8.18 6.76 -14.89
C GLU A 75 8.42 6.34 -13.44
N VAL A 76 8.81 7.32 -12.64
CA VAL A 76 9.05 7.22 -11.20
C VAL A 76 7.81 6.65 -10.52
N ILE A 77 7.68 5.33 -10.49
CA ILE A 77 6.80 4.66 -9.53
C ILE A 77 7.47 4.95 -8.20
N GLY A 78 6.86 5.84 -7.42
CA GLY A 78 7.33 6.19 -6.08
C GLY A 78 7.66 4.95 -5.26
N PHE A 79 8.36 5.13 -4.15
CA PHE A 79 8.80 4.02 -3.32
C PHE A 79 7.57 3.27 -2.75
N GLN A 80 7.24 2.15 -3.39
CA GLN A 80 6.03 1.39 -3.11
C GLN A 80 6.32 0.24 -2.14
N PHE A 81 5.59 0.26 -1.03
CA PHE A 81 5.51 -0.82 -0.08
C PHE A 81 4.26 -1.66 -0.38
N ILE A 82 4.40 -2.97 -0.26
CA ILE A 82 3.26 -3.89 -0.26
C ILE A 82 3.11 -4.39 1.17
N LEU A 83 1.92 -4.22 1.72
CA LEU A 83 1.56 -4.65 3.06
C LEU A 83 0.42 -5.67 3.01
N GLU A 84 0.36 -6.51 4.03
CA GLU A 84 -0.74 -7.44 4.25
C GLU A 84 -1.35 -7.26 5.65
N LYS A 85 -2.65 -7.56 5.76
CA LYS A 85 -3.34 -7.72 7.05
C LYS A 85 -4.25 -8.94 6.95
N MET A 86 -4.22 -9.79 7.98
CA MET A 86 -5.10 -10.96 8.06
C MET A 86 -6.37 -10.54 8.80
N GLU A 87 -7.49 -10.44 8.09
CA GLU A 87 -8.77 -9.97 8.65
C GLU A 87 -9.88 -10.98 8.36
N GLN A 88 -10.96 -10.89 9.13
CA GLN A 88 -12.11 -11.76 8.99
C GLN A 88 -13.08 -11.15 7.99
N PHE A 89 -13.38 -11.89 6.91
CA PHE A 89 -14.31 -11.45 5.85
C PHE A 89 -15.51 -12.37 5.77
N ASP A 90 -16.67 -11.77 5.51
CA ASP A 90 -17.89 -12.48 5.11
C ASP A 90 -17.91 -12.60 3.58
N ASP A 91 -18.18 -13.82 3.10
CA ASP A 91 -18.37 -14.14 1.68
C ASP A 91 -19.84 -13.97 1.28
#